data_AF-A0ABD0KEF8-F1
#
_entry.id   AF-A0ABD0KEF8-F1
#
_cell.length_a   1.000
_cell.length_b   1.000
_cell.length_c   1.000
_cell.angle_alpha   90.00
_cell.angle_beta   90.00
_cell.angle_gamma   90.00
#
_symmetry.space_group_name_H-M   'P 1'
#
loop_
_entity.id
_entity.type
_entity.pdbx_description
1 polymer ?
#
loop_
_entity_poly.entity_id
_entity_poly.type
_entity_poly.pdbx_seq_one_letter_code
_entity_poly.pdbx_strand_id
1 'polypeptide(L)'
;MTADAGDQKYKFYKVVLTGGPCGGKTTGQARLSTFFENLGWKVYRSPESAIIYLSGGVRFADLSEEQAYHFQENIIRTMMQVEKTYHDLARTRQQNILLICDRGVMDGSAYLPRDQWEKMKAENGWHEVDLRDNRYNQIIHMVSAANGAEAFYTLHGHKTRHEGLDDARELDAITANAWVGHPYYDVIDNSTDFEKKISRMISAVCTRVGIDPGDRLAPNSIKRKFLVSSIADAEAFPHYQEFSVTHDYLVTPSRKMQARLRKRGQEGNWSYTHTIRRPEINKQSVELKMPISDKDYEILLAQRDEKHFRVYKTRRCFLWNNRYYQLDIYQEPCSSNHYRCKRLDASGNLHYDGEGAFESNPSFSPSRRKSLVEELFGFGFNYGAVRPVNPSRNAAGVGIGEGWNNISCDSVPARDVFRKPVFSISPVRIVFPTVARL
;
A
#
# COMPACT_ATOMS: atom_id res chain seq x y z
N MET A 1 -43.69 11.41 9.79
CA MET A 1 -42.83 10.34 10.34
C MET A 1 -41.50 10.39 9.60
N THR A 2 -40.59 11.22 10.07
CA THR A 2 -39.20 11.29 9.58
C THR A 2 -38.39 10.28 10.39
N ALA A 3 -37.82 9.29 9.71
CA ALA A 3 -36.99 8.27 10.32
C ALA A 3 -35.76 8.88 11.01
N ASP A 4 -35.46 8.37 12.20
CA ASP A 4 -34.26 8.66 12.99
C ASP A 4 -32.99 8.57 12.13
N ALA A 5 -32.33 9.71 11.92
CA ALA A 5 -30.92 9.75 11.57
C ALA A 5 -30.14 9.43 12.86
N GLY A 6 -29.91 8.13 13.12
CA GLY A 6 -29.08 7.68 14.22
C GLY A 6 -27.72 8.37 14.18
N ASP A 7 -27.34 9.00 15.28
CA ASP A 7 -26.10 9.74 15.48
C ASP A 7 -24.90 8.79 15.24
N GLN A 8 -24.38 8.76 14.02
CA GLN A 8 -23.32 7.82 13.64
C GLN A 8 -22.01 8.28 14.28
N LYS A 9 -21.78 7.82 15.51
CA LYS A 9 -20.59 8.14 16.31
C LYS A 9 -19.34 7.61 15.61
N TYR A 10 -18.60 8.51 14.98
CA TYR A 10 -17.32 8.20 14.35
C TYR A 10 -16.34 7.59 15.37
N LYS A 11 -15.67 6.51 14.98
CA LYS A 11 -14.71 5.81 15.84
C LYS A 11 -13.38 6.56 15.89
N PHE A 12 -12.82 6.74 17.08
CA PHE A 12 -11.41 7.09 17.28
C PHE A 12 -10.69 5.86 17.82
N TYR A 13 -9.73 5.34 17.05
CA TYR A 13 -8.99 4.14 17.39
C TYR A 13 -7.50 4.45 17.48
N LYS A 14 -6.90 4.29 18.66
CA LYS A 14 -5.49 4.54 18.93
C LYS A 14 -4.73 3.22 19.01
N VAL A 15 -3.77 3.03 18.11
CA VAL A 15 -2.91 1.84 18.05
C VAL A 15 -1.45 2.23 18.29
N VAL A 16 -0.75 1.45 19.11
CA VAL A 16 0.70 1.56 19.29
C VAL A 16 1.39 0.52 18.43
N LEU A 17 2.40 0.94 17.65
CA LEU A 17 3.38 0.01 17.09
C LEU A 17 4.65 0.08 17.93
N THR A 18 4.94 -1.00 18.65
CA THR A 18 6.11 -1.15 19.53
C THR A 18 7.02 -2.28 19.05
N GLY A 19 8.15 -2.48 19.73
CA GLY A 19 9.12 -3.54 19.50
C GLY A 19 10.55 -3.05 19.29
N GLY A 20 11.49 -3.98 19.18
CA GLY A 20 12.91 -3.71 19.02
C GLY A 20 13.29 -3.09 17.67
N PRO A 21 14.59 -2.79 17.47
CA PRO A 21 15.09 -2.26 16.20
C PRO A 21 14.82 -3.24 15.05
N CYS A 22 14.67 -2.72 13.83
CA CYS A 22 14.46 -3.52 12.62
C CYS A 22 13.22 -4.45 12.61
N GLY A 23 12.22 -4.25 13.48
CA GLY A 23 10.97 -5.05 13.48
C GLY A 23 10.00 -4.78 12.31
N GLY A 24 10.22 -3.70 11.55
CA GLY A 24 9.38 -3.30 10.42
C GLY A 24 8.34 -2.21 10.72
N LYS A 25 8.39 -1.58 11.90
CA LYS A 25 7.44 -0.55 12.36
C LYS A 25 7.17 0.54 11.33
N THR A 26 8.20 1.24 10.82
CA THR A 26 8.02 2.34 9.86
C THR A 26 7.30 1.91 8.57
N THR A 27 7.65 0.72 8.04
CA THR A 27 6.94 0.17 6.87
C THR A 27 5.51 -0.25 7.23
N GLY A 28 5.32 -0.83 8.42
CA GLY A 28 4.02 -1.18 8.97
C GLY A 28 3.10 0.03 9.09
N GLN A 29 3.57 1.13 9.68
CA GLN A 29 2.82 2.39 9.78
C GLN A 29 2.36 2.87 8.40
N ALA A 30 3.27 2.95 7.42
CA ALA A 30 2.92 3.43 6.08
C ALA A 30 1.87 2.55 5.39
N ARG A 31 1.97 1.23 5.56
CA ARG A 31 1.03 0.26 4.98
C ARG A 31 -0.32 0.28 5.69
N LEU A 32 -0.32 0.39 7.01
CA LEU A 32 -1.53 0.53 7.82
C LEU A 32 -2.25 1.84 7.49
N SER A 33 -1.53 2.96 7.37
CA SER A 33 -2.10 4.25 6.95
C SER A 33 -2.78 4.13 5.59
N THR A 34 -2.06 3.62 4.58
CA THR A 34 -2.61 3.47 3.22
C THR A 34 -3.86 2.58 3.23
N PHE A 35 -3.85 1.48 4.00
CA PHE A 35 -4.97 0.56 4.07
C PHE A 35 -6.22 1.23 4.65
N PHE A 36 -6.10 1.91 5.79
CA PHE A 36 -7.22 2.58 6.45
C PHE A 36 -7.70 3.82 5.69
N GLU A 37 -6.80 4.60 5.08
CA GLU A 37 -7.19 5.72 4.20
C GLU A 37 -8.02 5.25 3.00
N ASN A 38 -7.66 4.09 2.41
CA ASN A 38 -8.46 3.48 1.33
C ASN A 38 -9.83 2.96 1.80
N LEU A 39 -10.03 2.79 3.12
CA LEU A 39 -11.33 2.47 3.72
C LEU A 39 -12.13 3.73 4.10
N GLY A 40 -11.63 4.92 3.77
CA GLY A 40 -12.27 6.19 4.13
C GLY A 40 -12.01 6.66 5.55
N TRP A 41 -11.05 6.05 6.26
CA TRP A 41 -10.63 6.52 7.58
C TRP A 41 -9.61 7.64 7.43
N LYS A 42 -9.62 8.59 8.36
CA LYS A 42 -8.51 9.52 8.49
C LYS A 42 -7.45 8.94 9.39
N VAL A 43 -6.21 8.93 8.91
CA VAL A 43 -5.08 8.42 9.67
C VAL A 43 -4.19 9.56 10.16
N TYR A 44 -3.87 9.53 11.44
CA TYR A 44 -2.84 10.34 12.08
C TYR A 44 -1.67 9.47 12.50
N ARG A 45 -0.48 10.06 12.55
CA ARG A 45 0.75 9.40 13.00
C ARG A 45 1.40 10.27 14.06
N SER A 46 1.53 9.74 15.26
CA SER A 46 2.34 10.36 16.32
C SER A 46 3.77 9.84 16.17
N PRO A 47 4.75 10.70 15.81
CA PRO A 47 6.14 10.28 15.74
C PRO A 47 6.69 9.97 17.13
N GLU A 48 7.79 9.23 17.18
CA GLU A 48 8.53 8.96 18.41
C GLU A 48 8.99 10.29 19.04
N SER A 49 8.46 10.63 20.21
CA SER A 49 8.73 11.93 20.83
C SER A 49 10.19 12.13 21.20
N ALA A 50 10.93 11.06 21.49
CA ALA A 50 12.38 11.14 21.73
C ALA A 50 13.14 11.71 20.53
N ILE A 51 12.71 11.43 19.30
CA ILE A 51 13.34 11.96 18.07
C ILE A 51 13.28 13.49 18.05
N ILE A 52 12.19 14.10 18.55
CA ILE A 52 12.03 15.56 18.58
C ILE A 52 13.18 16.19 19.38
N TYR A 53 13.46 15.65 20.58
CA TYR A 53 14.53 16.16 21.43
C TYR A 53 15.94 15.82 20.92
N LEU A 54 16.15 14.60 20.44
CA LEU A 54 17.44 14.18 19.87
C LEU A 54 17.81 15.01 18.64
N SER A 55 16.83 15.31 17.79
CA SER A 55 17.04 16.21 16.63
C SER A 55 17.32 17.65 17.03
N GLY A 56 16.89 18.06 18.22
CA GLY A 56 17.19 19.36 18.83
C GLY A 56 18.57 19.46 19.48
N GLY A 57 19.40 18.41 19.41
CA GLY A 57 20.77 18.41 19.92
C GLY A 57 20.96 17.79 21.30
N VAL A 58 19.90 17.22 21.91
CA VAL A 58 20.06 16.45 23.15
C VAL A 58 20.85 15.17 22.85
N ARG A 59 21.89 14.91 23.64
CA ARG A 59 22.69 13.68 23.58
C ARG A 59 22.59 12.98 24.91
N PHE A 60 22.09 11.74 24.93
CA PHE A 60 21.97 10.96 26.16
C PHE A 60 23.30 10.78 26.90
N ALA A 61 24.42 10.71 26.16
CA ALA A 61 25.76 10.58 26.73
C ALA A 61 26.22 11.80 27.56
N ASP A 62 25.58 12.97 27.37
CA ASP A 62 25.92 14.19 28.10
C ASP A 62 25.10 14.37 29.38
N LEU A 63 24.11 13.50 29.64
CA LEU A 63 23.19 13.64 30.76
C LEU A 63 23.71 12.85 31.97
N SER A 64 23.64 13.47 33.15
CA SER A 64 23.74 12.73 34.42
C SER A 64 22.55 11.80 34.60
N GLU A 65 22.63 10.86 35.55
CA GLU A 65 21.52 9.94 35.85
C GLU A 65 20.23 10.69 36.24
N GLU A 66 20.35 11.72 37.08
CA GLU A 66 19.22 12.59 37.47
C GLU A 66 18.63 13.35 36.28
N GLN A 67 19.48 13.87 35.39
CA GLN A 67 19.03 14.56 34.18
C GLN A 67 18.36 13.58 33.21
N ALA A 68 18.87 12.37 33.07
CA ALA A 68 18.28 11.33 32.23
C ALA A 68 16.89 10.92 32.76
N TYR A 69 16.73 10.79 34.09
CA TYR A 69 15.44 10.53 34.73
C TYR A 69 14.40 11.60 34.39
N HIS A 70 14.71 12.88 34.63
CA HIS A 70 13.80 13.98 34.30
C HIS A 70 13.58 14.12 32.79
N PHE A 71 14.58 13.78 31.98
CA PHE A 71 14.43 13.80 30.54
C PHE A 71 13.43 12.73 30.06
N GLN A 72 13.48 11.52 30.61
CA GLN A 72 12.49 10.48 30.32
C GLN A 72 11.08 10.89 30.76
N GLU A 73 10.94 11.50 31.94
CA GLU A 73 9.67 12.05 32.41
C GLU A 73 9.09 13.06 31.38
N ASN A 74 9.93 13.98 30.90
CA ASN A 74 9.53 14.98 29.91
C ASN A 74 9.16 14.38 28.55
N ILE A 75 9.86 13.32 28.10
CA ILE A 75 9.48 12.59 26.89
C ILE A 75 8.06 12.03 27.02
N ILE A 76 7.74 11.41 28.16
CA ILE A 76 6.42 10.83 28.42
C ILE A 76 5.34 11.90 28.45
N ARG A 77 5.57 13.02 29.15
CA ARG A 77 4.64 14.16 29.17
C ARG A 77 4.36 14.68 27.76
N THR A 78 5.40 14.79 26.95
CA THR A 78 5.28 15.23 25.54
C THR A 78 4.49 14.22 24.71
N MET A 79 4.73 12.91 24.85
CA MET A 79 3.93 11.87 24.19
C MET A 79 2.45 12.02 24.54
N MET A 80 2.12 12.16 25.82
CA MET A 80 0.74 12.33 26.28
C MET A 80 0.08 13.60 25.71
N GLN A 81 0.83 14.70 25.64
CA GLN A 81 0.33 15.97 25.11
C GLN A 81 0.09 15.90 23.61
N VAL A 82 1.02 15.31 22.84
CA VAL A 82 0.87 15.10 21.39
C VAL A 82 -0.34 14.20 21.10
N GLU A 83 -0.50 13.11 21.84
CA GLU A 83 -1.67 12.24 21.74
C GLU A 83 -2.98 12.98 22.02
N LYS A 84 -3.00 13.85 23.04
CA LYS A 84 -4.15 14.68 23.39
C LYS A 84 -4.51 15.62 22.24
N THR A 85 -3.53 16.28 21.62
CA THR A 85 -3.76 17.14 20.46
C THR A 85 -4.44 16.39 19.31
N TYR A 86 -4.00 15.17 19.00
CA TYR A 86 -4.66 14.35 17.96
C TYR A 86 -6.08 13.93 18.35
N HIS A 87 -6.29 13.61 19.63
CA HIS A 87 -7.61 13.29 20.15
C HIS A 87 -8.58 14.48 20.06
N ASP A 88 -8.13 15.69 20.40
CA ASP A 88 -8.95 16.90 20.30
C ASP A 88 -9.22 17.28 18.83
N LEU A 89 -8.25 17.11 17.94
CA LEU A 89 -8.46 17.23 16.49
C LEU A 89 -9.44 16.18 15.96
N ALA A 90 -9.49 14.99 16.55
CA ALA A 90 -10.42 13.96 16.12
C ALA A 90 -11.88 14.29 16.45
N ARG A 91 -12.12 14.96 17.58
CA ARG A 91 -13.47 15.41 17.99
C ARG A 91 -14.10 16.41 17.03
N THR A 92 -13.30 17.14 16.25
CA THR A 92 -13.80 18.14 15.29
C THR A 92 -14.13 17.55 13.91
N ARG A 93 -13.89 16.25 13.70
CA ARG A 93 -14.01 15.58 12.40
C ARG A 93 -15.22 14.66 12.36
N GLN A 94 -15.93 14.68 11.23
CA GLN A 94 -17.03 13.77 10.94
C GLN A 94 -16.55 12.57 10.10
N GLN A 95 -15.56 11.82 10.61
CA GLN A 95 -15.04 10.60 9.96
C GLN A 95 -14.33 9.70 10.98
N ASN A 96 -14.27 8.39 10.71
CA ASN A 96 -13.50 7.46 11.54
C ASN A 96 -12.01 7.82 11.50
N ILE A 97 -11.34 7.73 12.65
CA ILE A 97 -9.94 8.11 12.81
C ILE A 97 -9.13 6.96 13.40
N LEU A 98 -7.99 6.70 12.77
CA LEU A 98 -6.94 5.84 13.29
C LEU A 98 -5.75 6.71 13.68
N LEU A 99 -5.37 6.71 14.95
CA LEU A 99 -4.11 7.28 15.42
C LEU A 99 -3.08 6.17 15.59
N ILE A 100 -1.99 6.23 14.82
CA ILE A 100 -0.86 5.30 14.92
C ILE A 100 0.23 5.98 15.74
N CYS A 101 0.59 5.41 16.89
CA CYS A 101 1.69 5.86 17.72
C CYS A 101 2.94 5.03 17.42
N ASP A 102 4.04 5.69 17.04
CA ASP A 102 5.36 5.08 16.98
C ASP A 102 5.94 5.03 18.39
N ARG A 103 5.80 3.88 19.06
CA ARG A 103 5.92 3.68 20.52
C ARG A 103 4.83 4.36 21.35
N GLY A 104 4.55 3.80 22.52
CA GLY A 104 3.60 4.32 23.50
C GLY A 104 4.28 4.59 24.85
N VAL A 105 3.54 5.13 25.82
CA VAL A 105 4.09 5.57 27.11
C VAL A 105 4.81 4.43 27.85
N MET A 106 4.29 3.20 27.78
CA MET A 106 4.90 2.06 28.45
C MET A 106 6.28 1.70 27.88
N ASP A 107 6.59 2.02 26.62
CA ASP A 107 7.95 1.87 26.07
C ASP A 107 8.98 2.66 26.90
N GLY A 108 8.59 3.74 27.58
CA GLY A 108 9.45 4.51 28.47
C GLY A 108 10.01 3.69 29.64
N SER A 109 9.26 2.70 30.13
CA SER A 109 9.70 1.82 31.22
C SER A 109 10.87 0.92 30.83
N ALA A 110 11.10 0.69 29.53
CA ALA A 110 12.23 -0.09 29.04
C ALA A 110 13.58 0.63 29.21
N TYR A 111 13.55 1.95 29.41
CA TYR A 111 14.74 2.81 29.50
C TYR A 111 15.11 3.19 30.94
N LEU A 112 14.35 2.72 31.93
CA LEU A 112 14.54 3.06 33.34
C LEU A 112 14.54 1.78 34.20
N PRO A 113 15.35 1.74 35.27
CA PRO A 113 15.18 0.77 36.33
C PRO A 113 13.76 0.79 36.90
N ARG A 114 13.26 -0.37 37.35
CA ARG A 114 11.88 -0.53 37.80
C ARG A 114 11.53 0.38 38.99
N ASP A 115 12.44 0.56 39.92
CA ASP A 115 12.29 1.45 41.08
C ASP A 115 12.15 2.92 40.66
N GLN A 116 12.94 3.36 39.67
CA GLN A 116 12.81 4.70 39.09
C GLN A 116 11.48 4.87 38.34
N TRP A 117 11.01 3.84 37.62
CA TRP A 117 9.70 3.87 36.96
C TRP A 117 8.54 4.03 37.96
N GLU A 118 8.55 3.26 39.06
CA GLU A 118 7.53 3.36 40.11
C GLU A 118 7.57 4.73 40.80
N LYS A 119 8.77 5.24 41.10
CA LYS A 119 8.96 6.59 41.65
C LYS A 119 8.39 7.66 40.72
N MET A 120 8.70 7.60 39.43
CA MET A 120 8.23 8.57 38.43
C MET A 120 6.70 8.58 38.35
N LYS A 121 6.07 7.41 38.32
CA LYS A 121 4.60 7.29 38.35
C LYS A 121 4.01 7.93 39.60
N ALA A 122 4.58 7.65 40.78
CA ALA A 122 4.10 8.18 42.05
C ALA A 122 4.19 9.71 42.11
N GLU A 123 5.34 10.28 41.72
CA GLU A 123 5.56 11.74 41.67
C GLU A 123 4.60 12.45 40.71
N ASN A 124 4.20 11.76 39.65
CA ASN A 124 3.32 12.29 38.61
C ASN A 124 1.83 12.03 38.84
N GLY A 125 1.47 11.21 39.83
CA GLY A 125 0.11 10.70 39.99
C GLY A 125 -0.35 9.87 38.77
N TRP A 126 0.57 9.16 38.11
CA TRP A 126 0.22 8.28 36.99
C TRP A 126 -0.11 6.88 37.48
N HIS A 127 -1.25 6.38 37.04
CA HIS A 127 -1.65 5.00 37.31
C HIS A 127 -1.34 4.09 36.13
N GLU A 128 -0.76 2.92 36.42
CA GLU A 128 -0.37 1.92 35.41
C GLU A 128 -1.53 1.57 34.46
N VAL A 129 -2.74 1.38 35.01
CA VAL A 129 -3.95 1.06 34.22
C VAL A 129 -4.30 2.18 33.25
N ASP A 130 -4.14 3.44 33.66
CA ASP A 130 -4.41 4.57 32.78
C ASP A 130 -3.35 4.72 31.69
N LEU A 131 -2.09 4.44 32.02
CA LEU A 131 -0.98 4.49 31.06
C LEU A 131 -1.05 3.36 30.03
N ARG A 132 -1.36 2.14 30.49
CA ARG A 132 -1.37 0.92 29.69
C ARG A 132 -2.71 0.71 29.03
N ASP A 133 -3.78 0.55 29.81
CA ASP A 133 -5.06 -0.03 29.37
C ASP A 133 -6.03 1.02 28.81
N ASN A 134 -6.26 2.11 29.55
CA ASN A 134 -7.30 3.08 29.16
C ASN A 134 -6.86 4.02 28.04
N ARG A 135 -5.54 4.19 27.85
CA ARG A 135 -4.98 5.17 26.90
C ARG A 135 -4.95 4.67 25.46
N TYR A 136 -4.77 3.37 25.25
CA TYR A 136 -4.57 2.75 23.93
C TYR A 136 -5.64 1.70 23.66
N ASN A 137 -6.16 1.66 22.44
CA ASN A 137 -7.15 0.62 22.10
C ASN A 137 -6.47 -0.71 21.79
N GLN A 138 -5.23 -0.69 21.29
CA GLN A 138 -4.49 -1.87 20.90
C GLN A 138 -2.99 -1.60 20.85
N ILE A 139 -2.23 -2.61 21.23
CA ILE A 139 -0.78 -2.60 21.18
C ILE A 139 -0.33 -3.70 20.23
N ILE A 140 0.50 -3.34 19.25
CA ILE A 140 1.08 -4.28 18.29
C ILE A 140 2.59 -4.33 18.50
N HIS A 141 3.09 -5.48 18.95
CA HIS A 141 4.53 -5.72 19.06
C HIS A 141 5.08 -6.30 17.75
N MET A 142 5.90 -5.53 17.06
CA MET A 142 6.58 -5.96 15.85
C MET A 142 7.94 -6.54 16.20
N VAL A 143 8.02 -7.88 16.33
CA VAL A 143 9.24 -8.60 16.74
C VAL A 143 10.43 -8.21 15.86
N SER A 144 11.56 -7.86 16.47
CA SER A 144 12.79 -7.50 15.78
C SER A 144 13.22 -8.56 14.76
N ALA A 145 13.76 -8.14 13.61
CA ALA A 145 14.40 -9.06 12.68
C ALA A 145 15.58 -9.83 13.32
N ALA A 146 16.16 -9.32 14.41
CA ALA A 146 17.18 -10.06 15.16
C ALA A 146 16.67 -11.38 15.77
N ASN A 147 15.35 -11.58 15.86
CA ASN A 147 14.74 -12.81 16.37
C ASN A 147 14.02 -13.57 15.23
N GLY A 148 14.69 -14.57 14.63
CA GLY A 148 14.10 -15.45 13.62
C GLY A 148 14.08 -14.89 12.19
N ALA A 149 14.74 -13.77 11.93
CA ALA A 149 14.94 -13.21 10.59
C ALA A 149 16.29 -12.47 10.46
N GLU A 150 17.33 -12.99 11.11
CA GLU A 150 18.62 -12.32 11.33
C GLU A 150 19.28 -11.88 10.03
N ALA A 151 19.08 -12.65 8.95
CA ALA A 151 19.58 -12.34 7.61
C ALA A 151 19.06 -10.99 7.04
N PHE A 152 17.96 -10.46 7.60
CA PHE A 152 17.38 -9.17 7.22
C PHE A 152 17.67 -8.05 8.23
N TYR A 153 18.35 -8.35 9.34
CA TYR A 153 18.78 -7.35 10.30
C TYR A 153 19.93 -6.53 9.71
N THR A 154 19.72 -5.23 9.53
CA THR A 154 20.72 -4.33 8.93
C THR A 154 20.86 -3.07 9.74
N LEU A 155 22.12 -2.70 10.06
CA LEU A 155 22.47 -1.42 10.66
C LEU A 155 22.51 -0.27 9.63
N HIS A 156 22.56 -0.60 8.33
CA HIS A 156 22.67 0.37 7.24
C HIS A 156 21.45 1.30 7.12
N GLY A 157 21.70 2.61 7.19
CA GLY A 157 20.69 3.67 6.98
C GLY A 157 20.14 4.31 8.26
N HIS A 158 20.50 3.82 9.44
CA HIS A 158 20.13 4.41 10.72
C HIS A 158 21.39 4.90 11.44
N LYS A 159 21.70 6.20 11.33
CA LYS A 159 22.90 6.84 11.96
C LYS A 159 22.95 6.70 13.50
N THR A 160 21.93 6.13 14.12
CA THR A 160 21.74 6.02 15.57
C THR A 160 21.73 4.57 16.09
N ARG A 161 21.95 3.55 15.25
CA ARG A 161 21.90 2.14 15.67
C ARG A 161 23.29 1.52 15.73
N HIS A 162 23.77 1.24 16.94
CA HIS A 162 25.07 0.59 17.21
C HIS A 162 24.92 -0.83 17.77
N GLU A 163 23.70 -1.25 18.10
CA GLU A 163 23.36 -2.49 18.82
C GLU A 163 23.59 -3.74 17.96
N GLY A 164 24.28 -4.73 18.55
CA GLY A 164 24.46 -6.05 17.96
C GLY A 164 23.14 -6.83 17.86
N LEU A 165 23.19 -8.04 17.30
CA LEU A 165 22.01 -8.91 17.22
C LEU A 165 21.48 -9.28 18.62
N ASP A 166 22.37 -9.49 19.59
CA ASP A 166 21.97 -9.90 20.94
C ASP A 166 21.34 -8.74 21.72
N ASP A 167 21.97 -7.55 21.71
CA ASP A 167 21.39 -6.33 22.28
C ASP A 167 20.00 -6.05 21.67
N ALA A 168 19.86 -6.22 20.35
CA ALA A 168 18.59 -6.02 19.66
C ALA A 168 17.50 -7.02 20.10
N ARG A 169 17.86 -8.26 20.43
CA ARG A 169 16.94 -9.27 20.97
C ARG A 169 16.54 -8.93 22.39
N GLU A 170 17.50 -8.53 23.22
CA GLU A 170 17.24 -8.12 24.61
C GLU A 170 16.31 -6.91 24.65
N LEU A 171 16.61 -5.87 23.86
CA LEU A 171 15.76 -4.69 23.75
C LEU A 171 14.36 -5.02 23.23
N ASP A 172 14.23 -5.95 22.27
CA ASP A 172 12.92 -6.42 21.81
C ASP A 172 12.13 -7.08 22.95
N ALA A 173 12.78 -7.92 23.77
CA ALA A 173 12.16 -8.60 24.89
C ALA A 173 11.76 -7.63 26.02
N ILE A 174 12.63 -6.69 26.39
CA ILE A 174 12.31 -5.65 27.39
C ILE A 174 11.13 -4.81 26.90
N THR A 175 11.15 -4.38 25.64
CA THR A 175 10.06 -3.61 25.03
C THR A 175 8.74 -4.40 25.01
N ALA A 176 8.79 -5.71 24.71
CA ALA A 176 7.62 -6.57 24.76
C ALA A 176 7.04 -6.67 26.17
N ASN A 177 7.91 -6.88 27.16
CA ASN A 177 7.53 -7.05 28.56
C ASN A 177 6.88 -5.80 29.17
N ALA A 178 7.26 -4.61 28.71
CA ALA A 178 6.66 -3.35 29.14
C ALA A 178 5.14 -3.26 28.90
N TRP A 179 4.62 -4.03 27.94
CA TRP A 179 3.20 -4.04 27.57
C TRP A 179 2.41 -5.23 28.12
N VAL A 180 3.07 -6.13 28.86
CA VAL A 180 2.42 -7.30 29.45
C VAL A 180 1.27 -6.87 30.38
N GLY A 181 0.12 -7.51 30.18
CA GLY A 181 -1.11 -7.22 30.91
C GLY A 181 -2.09 -6.29 30.19
N HIS A 182 -1.69 -5.65 29.07
CA HIS A 182 -2.65 -4.93 28.24
C HIS A 182 -3.67 -5.92 27.64
N PRO A 183 -4.99 -5.67 27.71
CA PRO A 183 -6.03 -6.62 27.27
C PRO A 183 -5.99 -6.91 25.77
N TYR A 184 -5.46 -5.98 24.98
CA TYR A 184 -5.40 -6.05 23.52
C TYR A 184 -3.96 -5.90 23.03
N TYR A 185 -3.13 -6.89 23.36
CA TYR A 185 -1.73 -6.98 22.97
C TYR A 185 -1.55 -8.08 21.92
N ASP A 186 -1.13 -7.72 20.70
CA ASP A 186 -0.90 -8.66 19.61
C ASP A 186 0.59 -8.66 19.21
N VAL A 187 1.19 -9.86 19.17
CA VAL A 187 2.60 -10.06 18.82
C VAL A 187 2.72 -10.54 17.38
N ILE A 188 3.49 -9.83 16.56
CA ILE A 188 3.71 -10.13 15.15
C ILE A 188 5.16 -10.62 14.95
N ASP A 189 5.33 -11.93 14.98
CA ASP A 189 6.62 -12.62 14.84
C ASP A 189 7.18 -12.64 13.40
N ASN A 190 8.35 -13.27 13.22
CA ASN A 190 9.00 -13.44 11.92
C ASN A 190 8.78 -14.82 11.28
N SER A 191 7.75 -15.57 11.68
CA SER A 191 7.47 -16.92 11.14
C SER A 191 7.09 -16.95 9.66
N THR A 192 6.78 -15.80 9.07
CA THR A 192 6.39 -15.63 7.67
C THR A 192 7.30 -14.65 6.95
N ASP A 193 7.23 -14.62 5.61
CA ASP A 193 7.84 -13.54 4.84
C ASP A 193 7.37 -12.15 5.29
N PHE A 194 8.19 -11.14 4.98
CA PHE A 194 7.96 -9.77 5.46
C PHE A 194 6.62 -9.21 5.01
N GLU A 195 6.15 -9.50 3.80
CA GLU A 195 4.85 -9.01 3.32
C GLU A 195 3.69 -9.65 4.09
N LYS A 196 3.75 -10.96 4.34
CA LYS A 196 2.77 -11.65 5.20
C LYS A 196 2.84 -11.16 6.64
N LYS A 197 4.02 -10.83 7.16
CA LYS A 197 4.17 -10.21 8.49
C LYS A 197 3.38 -8.89 8.56
N ILE A 198 3.55 -8.02 7.57
CA ILE A 198 2.79 -6.76 7.48
C ILE A 198 1.28 -7.03 7.30
N SER A 199 0.88 -8.01 6.49
CA SER A 199 -0.53 -8.35 6.33
C SER A 199 -1.16 -8.86 7.63
N ARG A 200 -0.44 -9.69 8.42
CA ARG A 200 -0.87 -10.15 9.75
C ARG A 200 -1.04 -8.98 10.71
N MET A 201 -0.10 -8.03 10.72
CA MET A 201 -0.21 -6.79 11.50
C MET A 201 -1.47 -6.00 11.13
N ILE A 202 -1.75 -5.77 9.84
CA ILE A 202 -2.97 -5.05 9.42
C ILE A 202 -4.23 -5.84 9.82
N SER A 203 -4.20 -7.17 9.65
CA SER A 203 -5.32 -8.04 10.00
C SER A 203 -5.63 -7.97 11.49
N ALA A 204 -4.62 -7.98 12.36
CA ALA A 204 -4.79 -7.84 13.80
C ALA A 204 -5.51 -6.53 14.16
N VAL A 205 -5.16 -5.42 13.50
CA VAL A 205 -5.86 -4.14 13.71
C VAL A 205 -7.30 -4.21 13.18
N CYS A 206 -7.52 -4.76 11.99
CA CYS A 206 -8.87 -4.88 11.40
C CYS A 206 -9.82 -5.70 12.30
N THR A 207 -9.36 -6.85 12.78
CA THR A 207 -10.13 -7.74 13.66
C THR A 207 -10.58 -7.02 14.92
N ARG A 208 -9.70 -6.25 15.57
CA ARG A 208 -10.03 -5.52 16.80
C ARG A 208 -10.93 -4.30 16.55
N VAL A 209 -10.74 -3.59 15.45
CA VAL A 209 -11.60 -2.46 15.06
C VAL A 209 -13.01 -2.94 14.67
N GLY A 210 -13.15 -4.22 14.27
CA GLY A 210 -14.37 -4.82 13.76
C GLY A 210 -14.59 -4.52 12.28
N ILE A 211 -13.51 -4.47 11.49
CA ILE A 211 -13.55 -4.30 10.03
C ILE A 211 -13.23 -5.64 9.39
N ASP A 212 -14.08 -6.08 8.46
CA ASP A 212 -13.76 -7.20 7.59
C ASP A 212 -12.83 -6.73 6.45
N PRO A 213 -11.55 -7.18 6.42
CA PRO A 213 -10.64 -6.83 5.34
C PRO A 213 -11.00 -7.51 4.00
N GLY A 214 -11.90 -8.49 4.00
CA GLY A 214 -12.22 -9.36 2.85
C GLY A 214 -10.97 -10.04 2.28
N ASP A 215 -10.96 -10.26 0.96
CA ASP A 215 -9.84 -10.92 0.26
C ASP A 215 -8.53 -10.10 0.24
N ARG A 216 -8.56 -8.83 0.70
CA ARG A 216 -7.43 -7.89 0.55
C ARG A 216 -6.20 -8.31 1.35
N LEU A 217 -6.41 -9.05 2.45
CA LEU A 217 -5.37 -9.55 3.35
C LEU A 217 -5.25 -11.09 3.34
N ALA A 218 -5.98 -11.78 2.45
CA ALA A 218 -5.95 -13.24 2.40
C ALA A 218 -4.52 -13.76 2.14
N PRO A 219 -4.11 -14.90 2.70
CA PRO A 219 -2.73 -15.41 2.58
C PRO A 219 -2.28 -15.67 1.13
N ASN A 220 -3.23 -16.01 0.26
CA ASN A 220 -3.05 -16.26 -1.18
C ASN A 220 -3.20 -14.99 -2.04
N SER A 221 -3.46 -13.85 -1.40
CA SER A 221 -3.72 -12.62 -2.08
C SER A 221 -2.41 -12.09 -2.69
N ILE A 222 -2.38 -11.98 -4.02
CA ILE A 222 -1.22 -11.53 -4.79
C ILE A 222 -1.52 -10.24 -5.58
N LYS A 223 -0.60 -9.28 -5.51
CA LYS A 223 -0.66 -8.08 -6.35
C LYS A 223 -0.35 -8.45 -7.80
N ARG A 224 -1.36 -8.38 -8.66
CA ARG A 224 -1.21 -8.72 -10.08
C ARG A 224 -0.97 -7.47 -10.93
N LYS A 225 -0.17 -7.63 -11.98
CA LYS A 225 0.05 -6.62 -13.02
C LYS A 225 -0.38 -7.22 -14.34
N PHE A 226 -1.15 -6.48 -15.10
CA PHE A 226 -1.66 -6.87 -16.41
C PHE A 226 -1.23 -5.84 -17.44
N LEU A 227 -0.89 -6.30 -18.63
CA LEU A 227 -0.73 -5.45 -19.79
C LEU A 227 -2.13 -5.22 -20.37
N VAL A 228 -2.50 -3.96 -20.59
CA VAL A 228 -3.80 -3.62 -21.19
C VAL A 228 -3.63 -3.54 -22.69
N SER A 229 -4.55 -4.15 -23.44
CA SER A 229 -4.55 -4.11 -24.91
C SER A 229 -4.90 -2.73 -25.46
N SER A 230 -5.89 -2.06 -24.84
CA SER A 230 -6.39 -0.75 -25.24
C SER A 230 -6.98 -0.02 -24.04
N ILE A 231 -6.95 1.30 -24.06
CA ILE A 231 -7.58 2.14 -23.04
C ILE A 231 -8.97 2.51 -23.56
N ALA A 232 -10.01 2.25 -22.77
CA ALA A 232 -11.37 2.67 -23.08
C ALA A 232 -11.50 4.20 -22.99
N ASP A 233 -12.57 4.75 -23.56
CA ASP A 233 -12.86 6.17 -23.45
C ASP A 233 -13.11 6.58 -21.99
N ALA A 234 -12.95 7.87 -21.68
CA ALA A 234 -12.99 8.39 -20.32
C ALA A 234 -14.33 8.10 -19.62
N GLU A 235 -15.41 8.10 -20.40
CA GLU A 235 -16.80 7.87 -19.98
C GLU A 235 -17.04 6.44 -19.50
N ALA A 236 -16.22 5.48 -19.96
CA ALA A 236 -16.30 4.09 -19.52
C ALA A 236 -15.69 3.87 -18.12
N PHE A 237 -14.93 4.84 -17.59
CA PHE A 237 -14.38 4.75 -16.25
C PHE A 237 -15.36 5.30 -15.21
N PRO A 238 -15.48 4.66 -14.03
CA PRO A 238 -16.08 5.30 -12.87
C PRO A 238 -15.25 6.53 -12.48
N HIS A 239 -15.74 7.31 -11.51
CA HIS A 239 -14.99 8.46 -10.99
C HIS A 239 -13.52 8.10 -10.72
N TYR A 240 -12.61 8.87 -11.33
CA TYR A 240 -11.18 8.62 -11.31
C TYR A 240 -10.38 9.88 -11.01
N GLN A 241 -9.14 9.70 -10.55
CA GLN A 241 -8.15 10.77 -10.42
C GLN A 241 -6.90 10.43 -11.22
N GLU A 242 -6.31 11.43 -11.86
CA GLU A 242 -5.08 11.29 -12.63
C GLU A 242 -3.90 11.99 -11.98
N PHE A 243 -2.76 11.34 -12.03
CA PHE A 243 -1.52 11.87 -11.47
C PHE A 243 -0.40 11.79 -12.49
N SER A 244 0.38 12.86 -12.60
CA SER A 244 1.67 12.84 -13.27
C SER A 244 2.67 12.12 -12.38
N VAL A 245 3.32 11.08 -12.91
CA VAL A 245 4.32 10.30 -12.18
C VAL A 245 5.61 10.22 -12.97
N THR A 246 6.70 10.59 -12.31
CA THR A 246 8.07 10.47 -12.81
C THR A 246 8.84 9.47 -11.94
N HIS A 247 9.58 8.56 -12.57
CA HIS A 247 10.55 7.71 -11.89
C HIS A 247 11.96 7.92 -12.41
N ASP A 248 12.90 7.96 -11.47
CA ASP A 248 14.34 8.01 -11.72
C ASP A 248 15.00 6.85 -10.99
N TYR A 249 15.92 6.14 -11.63
CA TYR A 249 16.69 5.08 -10.99
C TYR A 249 18.04 5.65 -10.54
N LEU A 250 18.48 5.25 -9.35
CA LEU A 250 19.73 5.72 -8.76
C LEU A 250 20.83 4.67 -8.94
N VAL A 251 22.08 5.13 -8.96
CA VAL A 251 23.24 4.24 -8.94
C VAL A 251 23.21 3.42 -7.65
N THR A 252 23.45 2.11 -7.76
CA THR A 252 23.50 1.21 -6.62
C THR A 252 24.80 0.41 -6.59
N PRO A 253 25.37 0.13 -5.40
CA PRO A 253 26.62 -0.63 -5.28
C PRO A 253 26.55 -2.08 -5.77
N SER A 254 25.36 -2.65 -5.97
CA SER A 254 25.20 -4.02 -6.45
C SER A 254 24.10 -4.10 -7.50
N ARG A 255 24.33 -4.86 -8.57
CA ARG A 255 23.32 -5.14 -9.62
C ARG A 255 22.08 -5.86 -9.09
N LYS A 256 22.17 -6.51 -7.92
CA LYS A 256 21.03 -7.16 -7.26
C LYS A 256 20.19 -6.20 -6.42
N MET A 257 20.68 -4.98 -6.18
CA MET A 257 19.95 -3.92 -5.50
C MET A 257 19.36 -2.96 -6.53
N GLN A 258 18.22 -2.35 -6.22
CA GLN A 258 17.63 -1.31 -7.05
C GLN A 258 17.16 -0.16 -6.16
N ALA A 259 17.59 1.05 -6.46
CA ALA A 259 17.07 2.27 -5.84
C ALA A 259 16.36 3.11 -6.90
N ARG A 260 15.19 3.66 -6.56
CA ARG A 260 14.44 4.56 -7.43
C ARG A 260 13.79 5.70 -6.65
N LEU A 261 13.78 6.88 -7.24
CA LEU A 261 12.96 7.99 -6.82
C LEU A 261 11.64 8.01 -7.58
N ARG A 262 10.59 8.49 -6.93
CA ARG A 262 9.28 8.74 -7.53
C ARG A 262 8.82 10.13 -7.17
N LYS A 263 8.52 10.95 -8.18
CA LYS A 263 7.75 12.19 -8.06
C LYS A 263 6.34 11.92 -8.55
N ARG A 264 5.32 12.17 -7.75
CA ARG A 264 3.91 11.97 -8.10
C ARG A 264 3.09 13.19 -7.67
N GLY A 265 2.28 13.75 -8.56
CA GLY A 265 1.49 14.94 -8.26
C GLY A 265 0.41 15.27 -9.27
N GLN A 266 -0.37 16.28 -8.96
CA GLN A 266 -1.40 16.91 -9.80
C GLN A 266 -1.47 18.39 -9.44
N GLU A 267 -1.88 19.25 -10.38
CA GLU A 267 -2.14 20.69 -10.11
C GLU A 267 -0.98 21.42 -9.40
N GLY A 268 0.27 21.12 -9.80
CA GLY A 268 1.47 21.75 -9.22
C GLY A 268 1.87 21.23 -7.83
N ASN A 269 1.07 20.36 -7.20
CA ASN A 269 1.37 19.77 -5.89
C ASN A 269 2.00 18.39 -6.04
N TRP A 270 3.13 18.16 -5.33
CA TRP A 270 3.97 16.98 -5.53
C TRP A 270 4.23 16.20 -4.23
N SER A 271 4.36 14.88 -4.39
CA SER A 271 4.80 13.93 -3.38
C SER A 271 6.01 13.17 -3.89
N TYR A 272 6.97 12.93 -3.00
CA TYR A 272 8.24 12.29 -3.35
C TYR A 272 8.44 11.01 -2.55
N THR A 273 8.98 9.97 -3.18
CA THR A 273 9.24 8.68 -2.51
C THR A 273 10.56 8.10 -2.99
N HIS A 274 11.44 7.73 -2.07
CA HIS A 274 12.62 6.92 -2.33
C HIS A 274 12.30 5.44 -2.05
N THR A 275 12.46 4.58 -3.04
CA THR A 275 12.28 3.14 -2.91
C THR A 275 13.59 2.40 -3.09
N ILE A 276 13.95 1.53 -2.14
CA ILE A 276 15.12 0.67 -2.21
C ILE A 276 14.65 -0.78 -2.16
N ARG A 277 14.87 -1.52 -3.24
CA ARG A 277 14.70 -2.97 -3.29
C ARG A 277 16.04 -3.63 -3.01
N ARG A 278 16.12 -4.35 -1.89
CA ARG A 278 17.31 -5.08 -1.48
C ARG A 278 17.50 -6.36 -2.31
N PRO A 279 18.74 -6.87 -2.40
CA PRO A 279 19.01 -8.17 -3.00
C PRO A 279 18.10 -9.26 -2.42
N GLU A 280 17.81 -10.26 -3.24
CA GLU A 280 17.08 -11.44 -2.79
C GLU A 280 17.92 -12.21 -1.78
N ILE A 281 17.39 -12.36 -0.57
CA ILE A 281 17.96 -13.12 0.54
C ILE A 281 16.91 -14.18 0.90
N ASN A 282 17.31 -15.45 0.98
CA ASN A 282 16.40 -16.56 1.29
C ASN A 282 15.12 -16.61 0.43
N LYS A 283 15.24 -16.34 -0.88
CA LYS A 283 14.13 -16.25 -1.84
C LYS A 283 13.13 -15.11 -1.58
N GLN A 284 13.50 -14.13 -0.74
CA GLN A 284 12.69 -12.96 -0.44
C GLN A 284 13.42 -11.70 -0.86
N SER A 285 12.72 -10.80 -1.56
CA SER A 285 13.24 -9.45 -1.84
C SER A 285 12.44 -8.42 -1.05
N VAL A 286 13.11 -7.70 -0.14
CA VAL A 286 12.48 -6.65 0.68
C VAL A 286 12.54 -5.32 -0.07
N GLU A 287 11.39 -4.65 -0.22
CA GLU A 287 11.27 -3.31 -0.82
C GLU A 287 10.96 -2.27 0.27
N LEU A 288 11.94 -1.43 0.60
CA LEU A 288 11.79 -0.30 1.51
C LEU A 288 11.28 0.93 0.74
N LYS A 289 10.24 1.59 1.25
CA LYS A 289 9.69 2.84 0.67
C LYS A 289 9.67 3.93 1.71
N MET A 290 10.32 5.05 1.42
CA MET A 290 10.44 6.19 2.32
C MET A 290 9.85 7.43 1.64
N PRO A 291 8.91 8.15 2.27
CA PRO A 291 8.57 9.50 1.82
C PRO A 291 9.78 10.42 2.05
N ILE A 292 10.00 11.36 1.13
CA ILE A 292 11.13 12.31 1.20
C ILE A 292 10.63 13.73 0.90
N SER A 293 11.37 14.75 1.32
CA SER A 293 11.08 16.15 0.96
C SER A 293 11.45 16.44 -0.51
N ASP A 294 11.06 17.61 -1.02
CA ASP A 294 11.48 18.03 -2.36
C ASP A 294 13.00 18.26 -2.44
N LYS A 295 13.58 18.87 -1.40
CA LYS A 295 15.03 19.09 -1.25
C LYS A 295 15.78 17.76 -1.27
N ASP A 296 15.33 16.79 -0.48
CA ASP A 296 15.93 15.45 -0.47
C ASP A 296 15.82 14.77 -1.84
N TYR A 297 14.69 14.96 -2.53
CA TYR A 297 14.51 14.45 -3.88
C TYR A 297 15.54 15.05 -4.83
N GLU A 298 15.72 16.37 -4.83
CA GLU A 298 16.70 17.07 -5.68
C GLU A 298 18.14 16.62 -5.38
N ILE A 299 18.50 16.50 -4.10
CA ILE A 299 19.82 16.02 -3.67
C ILE A 299 20.07 14.59 -4.17
N LEU A 300 19.12 13.68 -3.96
CA LEU A 300 19.25 12.28 -4.38
C LEU A 300 19.23 12.13 -5.90
N LEU A 301 18.56 13.04 -6.61
CA LEU A 301 18.49 13.03 -8.07
C LEU A 301 19.86 13.22 -8.72
N ALA A 302 20.79 13.88 -8.03
CA ALA A 302 22.18 14.01 -8.48
C ALA A 302 22.88 12.63 -8.62
N GLN A 303 22.39 11.60 -7.94
CA GLN A 303 22.91 10.22 -7.99
C GLN A 303 22.16 9.33 -8.99
N ARG A 304 21.41 9.93 -9.93
CA ARG A 304 20.71 9.16 -10.97
C ARG A 304 21.68 8.29 -11.75
N ASP A 305 21.26 7.07 -12.06
CA ASP A 305 21.99 6.19 -12.95
C ASP A 305 21.75 6.62 -14.40
N GLU A 306 22.78 7.16 -15.05
CA GLU A 306 22.71 7.62 -16.44
C GLU A 306 22.40 6.49 -17.43
N LYS A 307 22.58 5.21 -17.02
CA LYS A 307 22.21 4.04 -17.83
C LYS A 307 20.72 3.76 -17.83
N HIS A 308 19.96 4.41 -16.96
CA HIS A 308 18.51 4.27 -16.85
C HIS A 308 17.80 5.55 -17.27
N PHE A 309 16.85 5.41 -18.19
CA PHE A 309 16.01 6.54 -18.58
C PHE A 309 15.02 6.89 -17.47
N ARG A 310 14.74 8.20 -17.37
CA ARG A 310 13.60 8.70 -16.61
C ARG A 310 12.31 8.19 -17.24
N VAL A 311 11.42 7.66 -16.41
CA VAL A 311 10.13 7.13 -16.84
C VAL A 311 9.03 8.12 -16.51
N TYR A 312 8.30 8.56 -17.53
CA TYR A 312 7.10 9.39 -17.38
C TYR A 312 5.86 8.55 -17.58
N LYS A 313 4.87 8.73 -16.71
CA LYS A 313 3.57 8.07 -16.86
C LYS A 313 2.45 8.90 -16.24
N THR A 314 1.28 8.82 -16.86
CA THR A 314 0.02 9.21 -16.24
C THR A 314 -0.51 8.03 -15.46
N ARG A 315 -0.84 8.23 -14.19
CA ARG A 315 -1.48 7.22 -13.35
C ARG A 315 -2.92 7.59 -13.12
N ARG A 316 -3.84 6.82 -13.69
CA ARG A 316 -5.27 6.91 -13.45
C ARG A 316 -5.66 5.96 -12.32
N CYS A 317 -6.26 6.49 -11.27
CA CYS A 317 -6.71 5.74 -10.11
C CYS A 317 -8.22 5.78 -10.01
N PHE A 318 -8.87 4.63 -9.86
CA PHE A 318 -10.33 4.55 -9.83
C PHE A 318 -10.81 3.37 -8.98
N LEU A 319 -12.03 3.45 -8.47
CA LEU A 319 -12.68 2.38 -7.72
C LEU A 319 -13.65 1.62 -8.63
N TRP A 320 -13.54 0.30 -8.71
CA TRP A 320 -14.47 -0.54 -9.48
C TRP A 320 -14.78 -1.81 -8.69
N ASN A 321 -16.05 -2.19 -8.56
CA ASN A 321 -16.48 -3.34 -7.76
C ASN A 321 -15.82 -3.39 -6.36
N ASN A 322 -15.80 -2.25 -5.67
CA ASN A 322 -15.19 -2.06 -4.35
C ASN A 322 -13.69 -2.41 -4.26
N ARG A 323 -12.97 -2.31 -5.40
CA ARG A 323 -11.52 -2.50 -5.51
C ARG A 323 -10.87 -1.28 -6.12
N TYR A 324 -9.72 -0.88 -5.58
CA TYR A 324 -8.97 0.29 -6.02
C TYR A 324 -7.91 -0.07 -7.06
N TYR A 325 -8.02 0.51 -8.25
CA TYR A 325 -7.14 0.22 -9.39
C TYR A 325 -6.16 1.34 -9.65
N GLN A 326 -4.99 0.97 -10.18
CA GLN A 326 -4.00 1.90 -10.72
C GLN A 326 -3.67 1.51 -12.16
N LEU A 327 -4.10 2.34 -13.10
CA LEU A 327 -3.77 2.25 -14.52
C LEU A 327 -2.59 3.17 -14.82
N ASP A 328 -1.45 2.58 -15.20
CA ASP A 328 -0.26 3.32 -15.62
C ASP A 328 -0.20 3.42 -17.15
N ILE A 329 -0.28 4.66 -17.64
CA ILE A 329 -0.17 5.03 -19.05
C ILE A 329 1.22 5.63 -19.26
N TYR A 330 2.11 4.86 -19.88
CA TYR A 330 3.50 5.29 -20.09
C TYR A 330 3.59 6.28 -21.25
N GLN A 331 4.30 7.39 -21.04
CA GLN A 331 4.46 8.44 -22.03
C GLN A 331 5.79 8.27 -22.79
N GLU A 332 5.80 8.67 -24.06
CA GLU A 332 7.04 8.83 -24.83
C GLU A 332 7.77 10.13 -24.41
N PRO A 333 9.11 10.20 -24.48
CA PRO A 333 10.01 9.20 -25.04
C PRO A 333 10.35 8.06 -24.06
N CYS A 334 10.05 6.83 -24.48
CA CYS A 334 11.02 5.75 -24.31
C CYS A 334 11.88 5.85 -25.56
N SER A 335 13.16 6.23 -25.46
CA SER A 335 13.97 6.73 -26.59
C SER A 335 13.66 6.06 -27.95
N SER A 336 13.46 6.88 -28.99
CA SER A 336 13.09 6.47 -30.36
C SER A 336 14.06 5.46 -31.02
N ASN A 337 15.20 5.17 -30.40
CA ASN A 337 16.24 4.26 -30.87
C ASN A 337 16.44 2.98 -30.02
N HIS A 338 15.60 2.66 -29.03
CA HIS A 338 15.80 1.45 -28.22
C HIS A 338 15.03 0.23 -28.75
N TYR A 339 15.75 -0.77 -29.27
CA TYR A 339 15.24 -2.02 -29.86
C TYR A 339 14.21 -2.79 -28.98
N ARG A 340 14.29 -2.70 -27.64
CA ARG A 340 13.30 -3.35 -26.74
C ARG A 340 11.92 -2.69 -26.70
N CYS A 341 11.79 -1.43 -27.14
CA CYS A 341 10.49 -0.78 -27.30
C CYS A 341 9.84 -1.06 -28.67
N LYS A 342 10.59 -1.61 -29.65
CA LYS A 342 10.08 -1.92 -30.99
C LYS A 342 9.51 -3.35 -31.16
N ARG A 343 9.66 -4.26 -30.19
CA ARG A 343 9.20 -5.67 -30.28
C ARG A 343 7.77 -5.92 -29.76
N LEU A 344 6.87 -4.97 -29.93
CA LEU A 344 5.44 -5.22 -29.83
C LEU A 344 4.81 -4.80 -31.16
N ASP A 345 5.03 -5.60 -32.20
CA ASP A 345 4.31 -5.50 -33.45
C ASP A 345 3.03 -6.35 -33.41
N ALA A 346 2.09 -5.97 -34.27
CA ALA A 346 0.66 -6.32 -34.23
C ALA A 346 0.30 -7.80 -34.50
N SER A 347 1.24 -8.74 -34.35
CA SER A 347 1.06 -10.16 -34.64
C SER A 347 1.27 -11.08 -33.43
N GLY A 348 1.69 -10.57 -32.27
CA GLY A 348 1.64 -11.32 -31.01
C GLY A 348 2.57 -12.52 -30.89
N ASN A 349 3.65 -12.60 -31.68
CA ASN A 349 4.68 -13.65 -31.55
C ASN A 349 6.04 -13.07 -31.13
N LEU A 350 6.67 -13.70 -30.12
CA LEU A 350 8.05 -13.44 -29.71
C LEU A 350 9.01 -14.18 -30.64
N HIS A 351 9.75 -13.46 -31.49
CA HIS A 351 10.95 -14.03 -32.11
C HIS A 351 12.11 -14.04 -31.09
N TYR A 352 12.59 -15.24 -30.77
CA TYR A 352 13.82 -15.47 -30.01
C TYR A 352 15.01 -15.41 -30.96
N ASP A 353 16.00 -14.57 -30.65
CA ASP A 353 17.36 -14.74 -31.16
C ASP A 353 18.19 -15.27 -29.99
N GLY A 354 18.83 -16.41 -30.20
CA GLY A 354 19.47 -17.22 -29.17
C GLY A 354 20.70 -16.55 -28.54
N GLU A 355 20.83 -16.70 -27.23
CA GLU A 355 21.85 -17.50 -26.54
C GLU A 355 21.73 -17.24 -25.03
N GLY A 356 21.56 -18.31 -24.25
CA GLY A 356 21.42 -18.25 -22.79
C GLY A 356 20.28 -19.12 -22.27
N ALA A 357 20.61 -20.39 -22.03
CA ALA A 357 19.71 -21.45 -21.59
C ALA A 357 18.85 -21.09 -20.37
N PHE A 358 17.56 -21.40 -20.46
CA PHE A 358 16.78 -21.87 -19.31
C PHE A 358 16.09 -23.17 -19.72
N GLU A 359 16.45 -24.25 -19.02
CA GLU A 359 15.91 -25.59 -19.20
C GLU A 359 14.38 -25.58 -19.11
N SER A 360 13.77 -26.14 -20.15
CA SER A 360 12.36 -26.44 -20.24
C SER A 360 11.96 -27.50 -19.23
N ASN A 361 10.93 -27.21 -18.41
CA ASN A 361 10.20 -28.23 -17.69
C ASN A 361 8.87 -28.47 -18.43
N PRO A 362 8.65 -29.64 -19.10
CA PRO A 362 7.50 -29.85 -19.96
C PRO A 362 6.34 -30.47 -19.19
N SER A 363 5.38 -29.65 -18.79
CA SER A 363 3.99 -30.08 -18.65
C SER A 363 3.11 -28.85 -18.61
N PHE A 364 2.36 -28.59 -19.67
CA PHE A 364 0.97 -28.10 -19.67
C PHE A 364 0.56 -27.84 -21.13
N SER A 365 -0.46 -28.59 -21.57
CA SER A 365 -0.94 -28.66 -22.94
C SER A 365 -1.64 -27.38 -23.42
N PRO A 366 -1.58 -27.05 -24.73
CA PRO A 366 -2.18 -25.85 -25.30
C PRO A 366 -3.68 -26.05 -25.56
N SER A 367 -4.54 -25.78 -24.57
CA SER A 367 -6.00 -25.89 -24.75
C SER A 367 -6.86 -24.90 -23.97
N ARG A 368 -6.37 -23.69 -23.67
CA ARG A 368 -7.22 -22.58 -23.19
C ARG A 368 -6.77 -21.22 -23.74
N ARG A 369 -6.98 -21.00 -25.04
CA ARG A 369 -7.29 -19.66 -25.57
C ARG A 369 -8.82 -19.58 -25.71
N LYS A 370 -9.49 -19.03 -24.71
CA LYS A 370 -10.86 -18.50 -24.87
C LYS A 370 -10.94 -17.11 -24.25
N SER A 371 -11.65 -16.28 -24.99
CA SER A 371 -11.89 -14.85 -24.87
C SER A 371 -12.41 -14.42 -23.50
N LEU A 372 -11.91 -13.28 -23.03
CA LEU A 372 -12.54 -12.51 -21.95
C LEU A 372 -12.78 -11.07 -22.47
N VAL A 373 -13.37 -10.98 -23.66
CA VAL A 373 -13.71 -9.72 -24.35
C VAL A 373 -15.21 -9.62 -24.66
N GLU A 374 -15.98 -10.70 -24.54
CA GLU A 374 -17.42 -10.68 -24.85
C GLU A 374 -18.33 -10.37 -23.66
N GLU A 375 -17.80 -10.19 -22.45
CA GLU A 375 -18.64 -9.93 -21.27
C GLU A 375 -18.64 -8.45 -20.83
N LEU A 376 -18.02 -7.56 -21.61
CA LEU A 376 -17.85 -6.16 -21.21
C LEU A 376 -18.70 -5.16 -22.00
N PHE A 377 -19.10 -5.41 -23.25
CA PHE A 377 -19.96 -4.48 -24.00
C PHE A 377 -20.73 -5.18 -25.14
N GLY A 378 -22.07 -5.19 -25.10
CA GLY A 378 -22.90 -5.57 -26.27
C GLY A 378 -24.38 -5.87 -25.96
N PHE A 379 -25.27 -4.94 -26.33
CA PHE A 379 -26.72 -5.09 -26.33
C PHE A 379 -27.23 -5.81 -27.60
N GLY A 380 -28.24 -6.69 -27.43
CA GLY A 380 -29.40 -6.87 -28.32
C GLY A 380 -29.31 -7.82 -29.53
N PHE A 381 -30.07 -8.93 -29.53
CA PHE A 381 -31.27 -9.17 -30.39
C PHE A 381 -31.74 -10.64 -30.28
N ASN A 382 -33.07 -10.79 -30.39
CA ASN A 382 -33.87 -11.98 -30.13
C ASN A 382 -34.32 -12.63 -31.47
N TYR A 383 -34.17 -13.95 -31.62
CA TYR A 383 -34.92 -14.89 -32.50
C TYR A 383 -34.49 -16.31 -32.05
N GLY A 384 -35.28 -17.38 -31.87
CA GLY A 384 -36.70 -17.69 -31.99
C GLY A 384 -36.84 -19.24 -32.00
N ALA A 385 -37.89 -19.77 -31.35
CA ALA A 385 -38.39 -21.17 -31.30
C ALA A 385 -37.51 -22.20 -30.53
N VAL A 386 -38.04 -23.03 -29.61
CA VAL A 386 -39.12 -24.02 -29.75
C VAL A 386 -39.88 -24.22 -28.40
N ARG A 387 -41.22 -24.43 -28.48
CA ARG A 387 -42.18 -24.68 -27.36
C ARG A 387 -42.02 -26.09 -26.73
N PRO A 388 -42.64 -26.40 -25.56
CA PRO A 388 -44.07 -26.78 -25.52
C PRO A 388 -44.92 -26.22 -24.34
N VAL A 389 -46.18 -25.87 -24.69
CA VAL A 389 -47.48 -26.14 -24.02
C VAL A 389 -47.79 -25.61 -22.58
N ASN A 390 -48.57 -24.51 -22.53
CA ASN A 390 -49.88 -24.20 -21.87
C ASN A 390 -50.34 -24.88 -20.53
N PRO A 391 -51.36 -24.34 -19.80
CA PRO A 391 -52.03 -23.02 -19.87
C PRO A 391 -52.37 -22.37 -18.49
N SER A 392 -52.61 -21.04 -18.43
CA SER A 392 -53.87 -20.47 -17.90
C SER A 392 -53.94 -18.93 -17.84
N ARG A 393 -55.03 -18.44 -18.45
CA ARG A 393 -55.93 -17.31 -18.07
C ARG A 393 -55.55 -15.82 -18.29
N ASN A 394 -56.40 -15.23 -19.15
CA ASN A 394 -56.99 -13.88 -19.15
C ASN A 394 -56.07 -12.69 -19.48
N ALA A 395 -56.48 -11.60 -20.16
CA ALA A 395 -57.54 -11.26 -21.11
C ALA A 395 -57.27 -9.77 -21.49
N ALA A 396 -57.68 -9.37 -22.71
CA ALA A 396 -58.04 -8.00 -23.16
C ALA A 396 -56.98 -6.99 -23.71
N GLY A 397 -57.31 -6.44 -24.89
CA GLY A 397 -57.05 -5.04 -25.32
C GLY A 397 -55.91 -4.81 -26.34
N VAL A 398 -56.11 -4.96 -27.66
CA VAL A 398 -56.54 -3.95 -28.67
C VAL A 398 -55.52 -2.83 -28.97
N GLY A 399 -55.10 -2.65 -30.24
CA GLY A 399 -54.50 -1.38 -30.70
C GLY A 399 -53.52 -1.35 -31.92
N ILE A 400 -53.93 -1.84 -33.10
CA ILE A 400 -53.82 -1.28 -34.49
C ILE A 400 -52.66 -0.32 -34.91
N GLY A 401 -52.07 -0.58 -36.10
CA GLY A 401 -51.58 0.42 -37.09
C GLY A 401 -50.12 0.22 -37.57
N GLU A 402 -49.82 -0.54 -38.63
CA GLU A 402 -49.79 -0.23 -40.08
C GLU A 402 -48.64 0.67 -40.61
N GLY A 403 -47.97 0.22 -41.69
CA GLY A 403 -47.11 1.01 -42.61
C GLY A 403 -45.76 0.35 -42.93
N TRP A 404 -45.66 -0.70 -43.75
CA TRP A 404 -45.53 -0.74 -45.23
C TRP A 404 -44.25 -0.13 -45.86
N ASN A 405 -43.58 -1.01 -46.63
CA ASN A 405 -42.74 -0.82 -47.83
C ASN A 405 -41.28 -0.37 -47.71
N ASN A 406 -40.34 -0.76 -48.58
CA ASN A 406 -40.02 -1.95 -49.41
C ASN A 406 -38.76 -1.57 -50.24
N ILE A 407 -38.03 -2.56 -50.79
CA ILE A 407 -37.09 -2.51 -51.98
C ILE A 407 -35.64 -2.03 -51.69
N SER A 408 -34.61 -2.92 -51.67
CA SER A 408 -33.80 -3.56 -52.76
C SER A 408 -32.88 -2.56 -53.52
N CYS A 409 -31.70 -2.85 -54.10
CA CYS A 409 -30.75 -3.97 -54.19
C CYS A 409 -29.47 -3.41 -54.88
N ASP A 410 -28.34 -4.12 -54.75
CA ASP A 410 -27.21 -4.28 -55.70
C ASP A 410 -26.02 -3.27 -55.88
N SER A 411 -24.82 -3.85 -55.62
CA SER A 411 -23.53 -3.86 -56.38
C SER A 411 -22.63 -2.60 -56.62
N VAL A 412 -21.49 -2.53 -55.88
CA VAL A 412 -20.01 -2.56 -56.24
C VAL A 412 -19.52 -1.93 -57.59
N PRO A 413 -18.25 -1.45 -57.81
CA PRO A 413 -17.05 -1.09 -56.97
C PRO A 413 -16.40 0.30 -57.29
N ALA A 414 -15.45 0.78 -56.46
CA ALA A 414 -14.23 1.49 -56.95
C ALA A 414 -13.14 1.60 -55.86
N ARG A 415 -11.88 1.47 -56.30
CA ARG A 415 -10.63 1.67 -55.54
C ARG A 415 -10.43 3.17 -55.26
N ASP A 416 -9.89 3.52 -54.08
CA ASP A 416 -8.79 4.49 -54.03
C ASP A 416 -8.01 4.51 -52.70
N VAL A 417 -6.76 4.92 -52.89
CA VAL A 417 -5.59 4.89 -52.00
C VAL A 417 -5.71 5.87 -50.83
N PHE A 418 -5.51 5.44 -49.58
CA PHE A 418 -4.98 6.32 -48.53
C PHE A 418 -4.09 5.58 -47.51
N ARG A 419 -2.98 6.25 -47.19
CA ARG A 419 -1.87 5.87 -46.30
C ARG A 419 -2.36 5.31 -44.96
N LYS A 420 -1.81 4.17 -44.53
CA LYS A 420 -1.95 3.69 -43.14
C LYS A 420 -1.14 4.61 -42.20
N PRO A 421 -1.74 5.19 -41.14
CA PRO A 421 -1.00 5.75 -40.03
C PRO A 421 -0.41 4.58 -39.22
N VAL A 422 0.89 4.63 -38.95
CA VAL A 422 1.54 3.75 -37.98
C VAL A 422 1.22 4.29 -36.59
N PHE A 423 0.27 3.66 -35.90
CA PHE A 423 0.03 3.95 -34.48
C PHE A 423 1.02 3.15 -33.63
N SER A 424 1.99 3.85 -33.03
CA SER A 424 2.81 3.34 -31.93
C SER A 424 1.93 3.19 -30.70
N ILE A 425 1.72 1.96 -30.23
CA ILE A 425 0.99 1.69 -28.98
C ILE A 425 2.01 1.65 -27.84
N SER A 426 2.01 2.67 -26.99
CA SER A 426 2.78 2.67 -25.74
C SER A 426 2.31 1.53 -24.82
N PRO A 427 3.21 0.79 -24.14
CA PRO A 427 2.80 -0.31 -23.27
C PRO A 427 2.04 0.21 -22.04
N VAL A 428 0.79 -0.23 -21.87
CA VAL A 428 -0.10 0.17 -20.77
C VAL A 428 -0.14 -0.92 -19.70
N ARG A 429 0.08 -0.61 -18.42
CA ARG A 429 0.01 -1.61 -17.33
C ARG A 429 -1.08 -1.26 -16.31
N ILE A 430 -2.03 -2.16 -16.09
CA ILE A 430 -2.93 -2.10 -14.94
C ILE A 430 -2.34 -2.90 -13.79
N VAL A 431 -2.37 -2.35 -12.60
CA VAL A 431 -2.01 -3.03 -11.37
C VAL A 431 -3.28 -3.25 -10.55
N PHE A 432 -3.62 -4.52 -10.32
CA PHE A 432 -4.76 -4.93 -9.50
C PHE A 432 -4.32 -5.04 -8.04
N PRO A 433 -5.17 -4.67 -7.08
CA PRO A 433 -5.02 -5.18 -5.74
C PRO A 433 -5.30 -6.70 -5.76
N THR A 434 -4.47 -7.39 -5.00
CA THR A 434 -4.71 -8.66 -4.31
C THR A 434 -6.00 -9.42 -4.69
N VAL A 435 -5.87 -10.50 -5.47
CA VAL A 435 -6.97 -11.43 -5.81
C VAL A 435 -6.68 -12.79 -5.19
N ALA A 436 -7.57 -13.28 -4.32
CA ALA A 436 -7.56 -14.66 -3.84
C ALA A 436 -7.89 -15.62 -4.99
N ARG A 437 -7.14 -16.73 -5.11
CA ARG A 437 -7.58 -17.86 -5.94
C ARG A 437 -8.72 -18.55 -5.17
N LEU A 438 -9.90 -18.64 -5.79
CA LEU A 438 -10.91 -19.65 -5.43
C LEU A 438 -10.38 -21.05 -5.75
#